data_AF-A0A523JXR6-F1
#
_entry.id   AF-A0A523JXR6-F1
#
_cell.length_a   1.000
_cell.length_b   1.000
_cell.length_c   1.000
_cell.angle_alpha   90.00
_cell.angle_beta   90.00
_cell.angle_gamma   90.00
#
_symmetry.space_group_name_H-M   'P 1'
#
loop_
_entity.id
_entity.type
_entity.pdbx_description
1 polymer ?
#
loop_
_entity_poly.entity_id
_entity_poly.type
_entity_poly.pdbx_seq_one_letter_code
_entity_poly.pdbx_strand_id
1 'polypeptide(L)'
;MEKGGLRVRFDRELVMSHIAHIPPEFTLHARSPERSLVFGGNAINFSAVGSPPNWSDLTSGRRPGTFDAYCNFLRLTQSFNMAQLTAGHSVEPMDIESPVRHLDATMAMIALTDKIFRIYSLGRQRVLDVLEMVRILFGVDESE
;
A
#
# COMPACT_ATOMS: atom_id res chain seq x y z
N MET A 1 4.79 28.65 25.95
CA MET A 1 4.04 27.69 25.10
C MET A 1 2.76 27.33 25.82
N GLU A 2 1.63 27.38 25.14
CA GLU A 2 0.33 27.06 25.74
C GLU A 2 0.27 25.55 26.02
N LYS A 3 0.14 25.16 27.30
CA LYS A 3 -0.02 23.74 27.69
C LYS A 3 -1.36 23.24 27.12
N GLY A 4 -1.34 22.17 26.33
CA GLY A 4 -2.55 21.52 25.79
C GLY A 4 -2.85 21.79 24.31
N GLY A 5 -2.03 22.58 23.60
CA GLY A 5 -2.19 22.76 22.16
C GLY A 5 -1.73 21.53 21.35
N LEU A 6 -2.46 21.19 20.28
CA LEU A 6 -2.06 20.13 19.32
C LEU A 6 -0.85 20.51 18.44
N ARG A 7 -0.42 21.78 18.49
CA ARG A 7 0.64 22.30 17.63
C ARG A 7 2.02 22.01 18.23
N VAL A 8 2.82 21.25 17.49
CA VAL A 8 4.24 21.00 17.81
C VAL A 8 5.14 21.87 16.94
N ARG A 9 6.21 22.43 17.50
CA ARG A 9 7.25 23.17 16.77
C ARG A 9 8.59 22.50 17.05
N PHE A 10 9.34 22.19 15.99
CA PHE A 10 10.64 21.53 16.08
C PHE A 10 11.76 22.49 15.73
N ASP A 11 12.91 22.32 16.38
CA ASP A 11 14.13 23.00 15.96
C ASP A 11 14.64 22.43 14.62
N ARG A 12 15.28 23.27 13.81
CA ARG A 12 15.80 22.85 12.49
C ARG A 12 16.86 21.76 12.62
N GLU A 13 17.80 21.88 13.56
CA GLU A 13 18.89 20.93 13.78
C GLU A 13 18.33 19.57 14.23
N LEU A 14 17.27 19.58 15.04
CA LEU A 14 16.56 18.34 15.40
C LEU A 14 16.00 17.65 14.15
N VAL A 15 15.30 18.37 13.27
CA VAL A 15 14.75 17.79 12.03
C VAL A 15 15.87 17.28 11.11
N MET A 16 16.92 18.08 10.91
CA MET A 16 18.03 17.72 10.03
C MET A 16 18.82 16.51 10.56
N SER A 17 19.01 16.40 11.89
CA SER A 17 19.67 15.25 12.49
C SER A 17 18.90 13.95 12.26
N HIS A 18 17.56 13.97 12.30
CA HIS A 18 16.75 12.80 11.93
C HIS A 18 16.81 12.47 10.44
N ILE A 19 16.77 13.47 9.55
CA ILE A 19 16.91 13.26 8.10
C ILE A 19 18.26 12.60 7.76
N ALA A 20 19.33 12.92 8.49
CA ALA A 20 20.66 12.36 8.27
C ALA A 20 20.74 10.83 8.49
N HIS A 21 19.76 10.22 9.16
CA HIS A 21 19.68 8.76 9.35
C HIS A 21 18.94 8.04 8.20
N ILE A 22 18.29 8.78 7.29
CA ILE A 22 17.51 8.19 6.20
C ILE A 22 18.48 7.68 5.13
N PRO A 23 18.41 6.40 4.73
CA PRO A 23 19.25 5.90 3.65
C PRO A 23 18.89 6.60 2.33
N PRO A 24 19.88 6.98 1.49
CA PRO A 24 19.61 7.64 0.21
C PRO A 24 18.93 6.70 -0.79
N GLU A 25 19.15 5.40 -0.63
CA GLU A 25 18.55 4.34 -1.43
C GLU A 25 18.20 3.13 -0.54
N PHE A 26 17.08 2.48 -0.82
CA PHE A 26 16.71 1.22 -0.18
C PHE A 26 15.94 0.33 -1.15
N THR A 27 15.91 -0.98 -0.88
CA THR A 27 15.07 -1.92 -1.64
C THR A 27 13.78 -2.17 -0.89
N LEU A 28 12.65 -1.96 -1.56
CA LEU A 28 11.35 -2.42 -1.09
C LEU A 28 11.13 -3.82 -1.65
N HIS A 29 11.03 -4.79 -0.75
CA HIS A 29 10.96 -6.20 -1.11
C HIS A 29 9.54 -6.61 -1.50
N ALA A 30 9.41 -7.26 -2.65
CA ALA A 30 8.21 -8.00 -3.01
C ALA A 30 8.33 -9.45 -2.50
N ARG A 31 7.20 -10.16 -2.48
CA ARG A 31 7.21 -11.61 -2.21
C ARG A 31 8.06 -12.36 -3.22
N SER A 32 7.97 -11.96 -4.49
CA SER A 32 8.84 -12.44 -5.56
C SER A 32 10.08 -11.56 -5.62
N PRO A 33 11.30 -12.07 -5.33
CA PRO A 33 12.50 -11.24 -5.29
C PRO A 33 12.75 -10.44 -6.57
N GLU A 34 12.41 -10.98 -7.73
CA GLU A 34 12.53 -10.35 -9.05
C GLU A 34 11.61 -9.13 -9.26
N ARG A 35 10.66 -8.92 -8.35
CA ARG A 35 9.74 -7.77 -8.35
C ARG A 35 10.03 -6.75 -7.26
N SER A 36 11.13 -6.92 -6.53
CA SER A 36 11.61 -5.93 -5.58
C SER A 36 12.06 -4.68 -6.34
N LEU A 37 11.86 -3.51 -5.74
CA LEU A 37 12.13 -2.22 -6.36
C LEU A 37 13.09 -1.41 -5.52
N VAL A 38 14.05 -0.75 -6.17
CA VAL A 38 14.91 0.24 -5.53
C VAL A 38 14.17 1.56 -5.44
N PHE A 39 14.16 2.17 -4.27
CA PHE A 39 13.65 3.51 -4.02
C PHE A 39 14.83 4.44 -3.74
N GLY A 40 14.94 5.52 -4.53
CA GLY A 40 16.05 6.48 -4.47
C GLY A 40 16.88 6.50 -5.75
N GLY A 41 17.97 7.28 -5.73
CA GLY A 41 18.89 7.39 -6.86
C GLY A 41 18.21 7.87 -8.15
N ASN A 42 18.44 7.15 -9.25
CA ASN A 42 17.82 7.39 -10.56
C ASN A 42 16.66 6.41 -10.86
N ALA A 43 16.15 5.70 -9.85
CA ALA A 43 15.06 4.75 -10.02
C ALA A 43 13.72 5.47 -10.22
N ILE A 44 12.95 5.03 -11.21
CA ILE A 44 11.57 5.48 -11.44
C ILE A 44 10.67 4.26 -11.30
N ASN A 45 9.79 4.30 -10.30
CA ASN A 45 8.84 3.22 -10.01
C ASN A 45 7.41 3.68 -10.32
N PHE A 46 6.70 2.92 -11.14
CA PHE A 46 5.33 3.21 -11.54
C PHE A 46 4.33 2.35 -10.77
N SER A 47 3.42 3.00 -10.05
CA SER A 47 2.34 2.32 -9.32
C SER A 47 1.04 2.31 -10.11
N ALA A 48 0.23 1.27 -9.93
CA ALA A 48 -1.19 1.33 -10.24
C ALA A 48 -1.89 2.43 -9.43
N VAL A 49 -3.03 2.90 -9.94
CA VAL A 49 -3.90 3.85 -9.23
C VAL A 49 -4.30 3.30 -7.87
N GLY A 50 -4.49 4.19 -6.89
CA GLY A 50 -4.88 3.84 -5.52
C GLY A 50 -5.95 4.78 -4.98
N SER A 51 -6.94 4.20 -4.31
CA SER A 51 -8.04 4.85 -3.58
C SER A 51 -9.24 5.46 -4.35
N PRO A 52 -9.49 5.24 -5.66
CA PRO A 52 -10.76 5.68 -6.24
C PRO A 52 -11.95 4.97 -5.59
N PRO A 53 -13.00 5.69 -5.15
CA PRO A 53 -14.22 5.06 -4.65
C PRO A 53 -15.13 4.54 -5.77
N ASN A 54 -14.82 4.90 -7.02
CA ASN A 54 -15.60 4.55 -8.20
C ASN A 54 -14.66 4.11 -9.32
N TRP A 55 -15.18 3.29 -10.23
CA TRP A 55 -14.50 2.86 -11.45
C TRP A 55 -15.44 2.99 -12.65
N SER A 56 -14.90 2.86 -13.85
CA SER A 56 -15.67 2.88 -15.09
C SER A 56 -15.13 1.86 -16.07
N ASP A 57 -16.01 1.33 -16.90
CA ASP A 57 -15.68 0.58 -18.10
C ASP A 57 -16.39 1.17 -19.32
N LEU A 58 -16.14 0.57 -20.49
CA LEU A 58 -16.69 1.05 -21.77
C LEU A 58 -18.20 0.79 -21.93
N THR A 59 -18.79 -0.07 -21.10
CA THR A 59 -20.19 -0.54 -21.28
C THR A 59 -21.14 0.12 -20.28
N SER A 60 -20.77 0.12 -19.01
CA SER A 60 -21.66 0.43 -17.89
C SER A 60 -21.29 1.74 -17.18
N GLY A 61 -20.26 2.45 -17.65
CA GLY A 61 -19.89 3.77 -17.16
C GLY A 61 -19.43 3.79 -15.70
N ARG A 62 -19.46 4.97 -15.06
CA ARG A 62 -18.95 5.20 -13.71
C ARG A 62 -19.87 4.65 -12.63
N ARG A 63 -19.34 3.84 -11.71
CA ARG A 63 -20.08 3.22 -10.60
C ARG A 63 -19.21 2.97 -9.37
N PRO A 64 -19.80 2.75 -8.19
CA PRO A 64 -19.06 2.38 -6.97
C PRO A 64 -18.19 1.13 -7.19
N GLY A 65 -17.06 1.09 -6.50
CA GLY A 65 -16.19 -0.08 -6.51
C GLY A 65 -16.82 -1.29 -5.85
N THR A 66 -16.48 -2.46 -6.37
CA THR A 66 -16.84 -3.77 -5.82
C THR A 66 -15.59 -4.60 -5.63
N PHE A 67 -15.65 -5.64 -4.81
CA PHE A 67 -14.53 -6.55 -4.62
C PHE A 67 -14.13 -7.25 -5.92
N ASP A 68 -15.09 -7.61 -6.76
CA ASP A 68 -14.83 -8.18 -8.08
C ASP A 68 -14.08 -7.21 -8.99
N ALA A 69 -14.50 -5.93 -9.02
CA ALA A 69 -13.81 -4.90 -9.79
C ALA A 69 -12.38 -4.70 -9.29
N TYR A 70 -12.21 -4.65 -7.98
CA TYR A 70 -10.90 -4.57 -7.34
C TYR A 70 -10.00 -5.75 -7.72
N CYS A 71 -10.49 -6.99 -7.64
CA CYS A 71 -9.75 -8.18 -8.07
C CYS A 71 -9.39 -8.13 -9.56
N ASN A 72 -10.26 -7.62 -10.42
CA ASN A 72 -9.97 -7.45 -11.84
C ASN A 72 -8.86 -6.41 -12.09
N PHE A 73 -8.86 -5.30 -11.37
CA PHE A 73 -7.75 -4.33 -11.44
C PHE A 73 -6.44 -4.87 -10.89
N LEU A 74 -6.46 -5.75 -9.88
CA LEU A 74 -5.26 -6.45 -9.41
C LEU A 74 -4.68 -7.38 -10.50
N ARG A 75 -5.52 -8.18 -11.16
CA ARG A 75 -5.08 -9.03 -12.29
C ARG A 75 -4.54 -8.20 -13.45
N LEU A 76 -5.16 -7.05 -13.72
CA LEU A 76 -4.69 -6.11 -14.73
C LEU A 76 -3.32 -5.53 -14.35
N THR A 77 -3.18 -5.08 -13.11
CA THR A 77 -1.92 -4.59 -12.55
C THR A 77 -0.84 -5.65 -12.68
N GLN A 78 -1.13 -6.90 -12.30
CA GLN A 78 -0.21 -8.02 -12.42
C GLN A 78 0.28 -8.23 -13.86
N SER A 79 -0.62 -8.10 -14.83
CA SER A 79 -0.34 -8.35 -16.26
C SER A 79 0.51 -7.26 -16.91
N PHE A 80 0.54 -6.04 -16.37
CA PHE A 80 1.31 -4.93 -16.95
C PHE A 80 2.68 -4.76 -16.30
N ASN A 81 3.74 -4.81 -17.11
CA ASN A 81 5.12 -4.56 -16.62
C ASN A 81 5.32 -3.11 -16.12
N MET A 82 4.59 -2.15 -16.70
CA MET A 82 4.67 -0.75 -16.30
C MET A 82 3.97 -0.50 -14.95
N ALA A 83 3.07 -1.36 -14.48
CA ALA A 83 2.47 -1.21 -13.15
C ALA A 83 3.24 -2.07 -12.15
N GLN A 84 4.35 -1.55 -11.62
CA GLN A 84 5.33 -2.32 -10.85
C GLN A 84 4.90 -2.60 -9.41
N LEU A 85 4.01 -1.79 -8.84
CA LEU A 85 3.49 -1.92 -7.47
C LEU A 85 2.03 -1.44 -7.37
N THR A 86 1.38 -1.76 -6.25
CA THR A 86 0.06 -1.22 -5.87
C THR A 86 0.20 -0.25 -4.68
N ALA A 87 -0.04 1.04 -4.92
CA ALA A 87 0.01 2.08 -3.88
C ALA A 87 -1.25 2.18 -3.01
N GLY A 88 -2.23 1.28 -3.21
CA GLY A 88 -3.49 1.23 -2.50
C GLY A 88 -4.52 0.41 -3.26
N HIS A 89 -5.79 0.48 -2.86
CA HIS A 89 -6.86 -0.21 -3.57
C HIS A 89 -7.09 0.43 -4.94
N SER A 90 -6.94 -0.31 -6.04
CA SER A 90 -7.15 0.26 -7.39
C SER A 90 -8.59 0.73 -7.64
N VAL A 91 -9.52 0.18 -6.87
CA VAL A 91 -10.83 0.76 -6.58
C VAL A 91 -11.24 0.26 -5.20
N GLU A 92 -11.91 1.09 -4.40
CA GLU A 92 -12.37 0.71 -3.08
C GLU A 92 -13.49 -0.35 -3.17
N PRO A 93 -13.36 -1.54 -2.53
CA PRO A 93 -14.41 -2.57 -2.54
C PRO A 93 -15.54 -2.20 -1.57
N MET A 94 -16.48 -1.38 -2.03
CA MET A 94 -17.51 -0.75 -1.22
C MET A 94 -18.63 -1.71 -0.80
N ASP A 95 -18.73 -2.86 -1.45
CA ASP A 95 -19.60 -3.99 -1.14
C ASP A 95 -19.11 -4.84 0.04
N ILE A 96 -17.90 -4.58 0.55
CA ILE A 96 -17.38 -5.15 1.79
C ILE A 96 -17.55 -4.16 2.95
N GLU A 97 -17.98 -4.68 4.10
CA GLU A 97 -18.10 -3.90 5.34
C GLU A 97 -16.77 -3.25 5.73
N SER A 98 -16.81 -1.95 6.01
CA SER A 98 -15.62 -1.14 6.33
C SER A 98 -14.70 -1.73 7.42
N PRO A 99 -15.20 -2.35 8.52
CA PRO A 99 -14.34 -2.87 9.57
C PRO A 99 -13.37 -3.98 9.14
N VAL A 100 -13.73 -4.78 8.15
CA VAL A 100 -12.95 -5.95 7.69
C VAL A 100 -12.39 -5.80 6.29
N ARG A 101 -12.84 -4.78 5.54
CA ARG A 101 -12.45 -4.53 4.15
C ARG A 101 -10.95 -4.60 3.87
N HIS A 102 -10.10 -4.09 4.78
CA HIS A 102 -8.66 -4.12 4.59
C HIS A 102 -8.09 -5.54 4.60
N LEU A 103 -8.70 -6.47 5.34
CA LEU A 103 -8.29 -7.88 5.37
C LEU A 103 -8.56 -8.53 4.02
N ASP A 104 -9.79 -8.43 3.52
CA ASP A 104 -10.18 -9.01 2.23
C ASP A 104 -9.38 -8.39 1.07
N ALA A 105 -9.22 -7.07 1.09
CA ALA A 105 -8.50 -6.35 0.06
C ALA A 105 -6.99 -6.71 0.04
N THR A 106 -6.37 -6.83 1.21
CA THR A 106 -4.97 -7.25 1.34
C THR A 106 -4.80 -8.70 0.92
N MET A 107 -5.71 -9.59 1.33
CA MET A 107 -5.65 -11.00 0.94
C MET A 107 -5.74 -11.17 -0.58
N ALA A 108 -6.59 -10.39 -1.25
CA ALA A 108 -6.67 -10.39 -2.71
C ALA A 108 -5.38 -9.85 -3.36
N MET A 109 -4.73 -8.81 -2.83
CA MET A 109 -3.41 -8.37 -3.32
C MET A 109 -2.39 -9.50 -3.25
N ILE A 110 -2.32 -10.17 -2.10
CA ILE A 110 -1.40 -11.29 -1.84
C ILE A 110 -1.67 -12.46 -2.79
N ALA A 111 -2.95 -12.81 -3.00
CA ALA A 111 -3.34 -13.97 -3.78
C ALA A 111 -3.25 -13.74 -5.30
N LEU A 112 -3.54 -12.53 -5.77
CA LEU A 112 -3.67 -12.21 -7.20
C LEU A 112 -2.43 -11.54 -7.79
N THR A 113 -1.50 -11.10 -6.94
CA THR A 113 -0.26 -10.45 -7.37
C THR A 113 0.94 -11.00 -6.60
N ASP A 114 2.11 -10.89 -7.20
CA ASP A 114 3.42 -11.15 -6.59
C ASP A 114 4.26 -9.86 -6.51
N LYS A 115 3.64 -8.73 -6.86
CA LYS A 115 4.19 -7.36 -6.82
C LYS A 115 4.11 -6.78 -5.41
N ILE A 116 4.85 -5.69 -5.21
CA ILE A 116 4.81 -4.92 -3.97
C ILE A 116 3.40 -4.33 -3.79
N PHE A 117 2.88 -4.41 -2.57
CA PHE A 117 1.65 -3.74 -2.17
C PHE A 117 1.86 -2.86 -0.94
N ARG A 118 1.08 -1.79 -0.85
CA ARG A 118 1.07 -0.86 0.29
C ARG A 118 0.06 -1.32 1.35
N ILE A 119 0.42 -1.12 2.62
CA ILE A 119 -0.50 -1.30 3.75
C ILE A 119 -1.67 -0.30 3.73
N TYR A 120 -2.82 -0.75 4.21
CA TYR A 120 -4.02 0.10 4.34
C TYR A 120 -3.95 0.96 5.61
N SER A 121 -3.57 2.23 5.46
CA SER A 121 -3.22 3.12 6.57
C SER A 121 -4.41 3.90 7.16
N LEU A 122 -5.52 3.21 7.51
CA LEU A 122 -6.69 3.80 8.19
C LEU A 122 -6.89 3.23 9.60
N GLY A 123 -6.14 3.79 10.55
CA GLY A 123 -6.23 3.44 11.96
C GLY A 123 -5.23 2.36 12.39
N ARG A 124 -4.88 2.38 13.68
CA ARG A 124 -3.82 1.52 14.26
C ARG A 124 -4.09 0.03 14.02
N GLN A 125 -5.31 -0.43 14.29
CA GLN A 125 -5.62 -1.86 14.18
C GLN A 125 -5.43 -2.38 12.75
N ARG A 126 -5.95 -1.67 11.75
CA ARG A 126 -5.84 -2.09 10.34
C ARG A 126 -4.40 -2.15 9.86
N VAL A 127 -3.56 -1.22 10.32
CA VAL A 127 -2.12 -1.26 10.05
C VAL A 127 -1.47 -2.49 10.68
N LEU A 128 -1.78 -2.80 11.93
CA LEU A 128 -1.26 -3.98 12.62
C LEU A 128 -1.72 -5.28 11.95
N ASP A 129 -2.98 -5.37 11.54
CA ASP A 129 -3.50 -6.54 10.85
C ASP A 129 -2.76 -6.79 9.52
N VAL A 130 -2.52 -5.74 8.73
CA VAL A 130 -1.79 -5.88 7.46
C VAL A 130 -0.32 -6.20 7.69
N LEU A 131 0.31 -5.62 8.73
CA LEU A 131 1.68 -6.00 9.11
C LEU A 131 1.76 -7.48 9.47
N GLU A 132 0.77 -8.01 10.18
CA GLU A 132 0.69 -9.43 10.52
C GLU A 132 0.50 -10.31 9.28
N MET A 133 -0.37 -9.90 8.33
CA MET A 133 -0.50 -10.59 7.04
C MET A 133 0.81 -10.60 6.25
N VAL A 134 1.56 -9.49 6.26
CA VAL A 134 2.89 -9.39 5.62
C VAL A 134 3.90 -10.29 6.33
N ARG A 135 3.92 -10.33 7.67
CA ARG A 135 4.78 -11.22 8.45
C ARG A 135 4.56 -12.68 8.05
N ILE A 136 3.30 -13.12 8.03
CA ILE A 136 2.91 -14.46 7.58
C ILE A 136 3.35 -14.71 6.12
N LEU A 137 3.14 -13.73 5.23
CA LEU A 137 3.51 -13.83 3.82
C LEU A 137 5.00 -14.10 3.60
N PHE A 138 5.86 -13.43 4.38
CA PHE A 138 7.31 -13.55 4.28
C PHE A 138 7.89 -14.65 5.19
N GLY A 139 7.05 -15.29 6.02
CA GLY A 139 7.49 -16.34 6.94
C GLY A 139 8.42 -15.84 8.04
N VAL A 140 8.25 -14.59 8.48
CA VAL A 140 9.06 -13.97 9.54
C VAL A 140 8.51 -14.39 10.91
N ASP A 141 9.38 -14.86 11.81
CA ASP A 141 9.00 -15.24 13.16
C ASP A 141 8.62 -13.98 13.98
N GLU A 142 7.78 -14.13 15.00
CA GLU A 142 7.46 -13.03 15.93
C GLU A 142 8.67 -12.58 16.75
N SER A 143 9.70 -13.41 16.86
CA SER A 143 10.94 -13.09 17.57
C SER A 143 11.93 -12.20 16.79
N GLU A 144 11.71 -12.03 15.48
CA GLU A 144 12.53 -11.17 14.60
C GLU A 144 11.89 -9.79 14.38
#